data_AF-A0A167YXT2-F1
#
_entry.id   AF-A0A167YXT2-F1
#
_cell.length_a   1.000
_cell.length_b   1.000
_cell.length_c   1.000
_cell.angle_alpha   90.00
_cell.angle_beta   90.00
_cell.angle_gamma   90.00
#
_symmetry.space_group_name_H-M   'P 1'
#
loop_
_entity.id
_entity.type
_entity.pdbx_description
1 polymer ?
#
loop_
_entity_poly.entity_id
_entity_poly.type
_entity_poly.pdbx_seq_one_letter_code
_entity_poly.pdbx_strand_id
1 'polypeptide(L)'
;MNDNELLHAYRKLWSNRTLSVGSDEKKTLEEAIKKELLDEMTHPRVRKSPDKKLLDALKRIIAADISPEEKLELISKHMEMYEKILTK
;
A
#
# COMPACT_ATOMS: atom_id res chain seq x y z
N MET A 1 -13.86 0.52 9.24
CA MET A 1 -12.50 0.54 9.80
C MET A 1 -11.99 1.97 9.78
N ASN A 2 -11.30 2.42 10.83
CA ASN A 2 -10.75 3.79 10.87
C ASN A 2 -9.38 3.85 10.16
N ASP A 3 -8.98 5.03 9.68
CA ASP A 3 -7.73 5.22 8.92
C ASP A 3 -6.49 4.81 9.72
N ASN A 4 -6.53 4.98 11.04
CA ASN A 4 -5.46 4.57 11.96
C ASN A 4 -5.31 3.04 12.01
N GLU A 5 -6.42 2.30 12.09
CA GLU A 5 -6.43 0.83 12.11
C GLU A 5 -5.89 0.28 10.80
N LEU A 6 -6.32 0.87 9.67
CA LEU A 6 -5.90 0.45 8.35
C LEU A 6 -4.42 0.74 8.09
N LEU A 7 -3.91 1.89 8.57
CA LEU A 7 -2.49 2.21 8.53
C LEU A 7 -1.67 1.24 9.40
N HIS A 8 -2.21 0.82 10.56
CA HIS A 8 -1.57 -0.19 11.39
C HIS A 8 -1.54 -1.57 10.70
N ALA A 9 -2.63 -1.99 10.07
CA ALA A 9 -2.68 -3.21 9.25
C ALA A 9 -1.69 -3.15 8.09
N TYR A 10 -1.59 -2.01 7.39
CA TYR A 10 -0.62 -1.80 6.33
C TYR A 10 0.83 -1.90 6.83
N ARG A 11 1.13 -1.40 8.04
CA ARG A 11 2.46 -1.55 8.66
C ARG A 11 2.82 -2.99 8.93
N LYS A 12 1.87 -3.85 9.33
CA LYS A 12 2.11 -5.28 9.56
C LYS A 12 2.56 -6.00 8.28
N LEU A 13 2.22 -5.48 7.09
CA LEU A 13 2.73 -6.00 5.82
C LEU A 13 4.26 -5.84 5.68
N TRP A 14 4.86 -4.92 6.42
CA TRP A 14 6.26 -4.55 6.32
C TRP A 14 6.94 -4.69 7.68
N SER A 15 7.48 -5.87 7.98
CA SER A 15 8.07 -6.21 9.29
C SER A 15 9.26 -5.34 9.73
N ASN A 16 9.76 -4.42 8.90
CA ASN A 16 10.96 -3.64 9.16
C ASN A 16 10.98 -2.23 8.52
N ARG A 17 9.83 -1.63 8.22
CA ARG A 17 9.76 -0.26 7.69
C ARG A 17 9.02 0.67 8.64
N THR A 18 9.76 1.62 9.20
CA THR A 18 9.19 2.74 9.94
C THR A 18 8.53 3.68 8.92
N LEU A 19 7.21 3.56 8.73
CA LEU A 19 6.45 4.59 8.01
C LEU A 19 6.39 5.82 8.93
N SER A 20 7.06 6.90 8.53
CA SER A 20 6.97 8.20 9.21
C SER A 20 5.51 8.65 9.16
N VAL A 21 4.85 8.68 10.32
CA VAL A 21 3.48 9.16 10.44
C VAL A 21 3.51 10.67 10.24
N GLY A 22 2.89 11.16 9.17
CA GLY A 22 2.52 12.57 9.11
C GLY A 22 1.35 12.85 10.05
N SER A 23 0.90 14.10 10.15
CA SER A 23 -0.23 14.50 10.98
C SER A 23 -1.60 13.94 10.53
N ASP A 24 -1.64 13.18 9.43
CA ASP A 24 -2.85 12.64 8.78
C ASP A 24 -2.58 11.18 8.35
N GLU A 25 -3.17 10.23 9.07
CA GLU A 25 -2.99 8.78 8.87
C GLU A 25 -3.50 8.33 7.50
N LYS A 26 -4.60 8.91 7.03
CA LYS A 26 -5.18 8.58 5.73
C LYS A 26 -4.25 8.98 4.60
N LYS A 27 -3.75 10.23 4.63
CA LYS A 27 -2.77 10.68 3.63
C LYS A 27 -1.49 9.88 3.71
N THR A 28 -1.03 9.55 4.92
CA THR A 28 0.16 8.71 5.11
C THR A 28 -0.02 7.34 4.44
N LEU A 29 -1.19 6.71 4.61
CA LEU A 29 -1.51 5.44 3.96
C LEU A 29 -1.57 5.58 2.43
N GLU A 30 -2.31 6.57 1.92
CA GLU A 30 -2.45 6.81 0.49
C GLU A 30 -1.10 7.07 -0.19
N GLU A 31 -0.24 7.90 0.42
CA GLU A 31 1.10 8.16 -0.10
C GLU A 31 2.00 6.91 -0.05
N ALA A 32 1.90 6.11 1.00
CA ALA A 32 2.67 4.87 1.11
C ALA A 32 2.28 3.87 0.01
N ILE A 33 0.98 3.66 -0.20
CA ILE A 33 0.45 2.81 -1.26
C ILE A 33 0.88 3.34 -2.63
N LYS A 34 0.78 4.65 -2.86
CA LYS A 34 1.19 5.27 -4.13
C LYS A 34 2.69 5.07 -4.41
N LYS A 35 3.55 5.33 -3.42
CA LYS A 35 5.01 5.13 -3.50
C LYS A 35 5.36 3.68 -3.80
N GLU A 36 4.64 2.74 -3.19
CA GLU A 36 4.78 1.32 -3.46
C GLU A 36 4.38 0.98 -4.91
N LEU A 37 3.22 1.43 -5.37
CA LEU A 37 2.74 1.15 -6.73
C LEU A 37 3.64 1.76 -7.81
N LEU A 38 4.20 2.94 -7.57
CA LEU A 38 5.16 3.59 -8.48
C LEU A 38 6.59 3.04 -8.36
N ASP A 39 6.81 2.06 -7.47
CA ASP A 39 8.12 1.47 -7.17
C ASP A 39 9.20 2.52 -6.84
N GLU A 40 8.81 3.63 -6.21
CA GLU A 40 9.70 4.79 -5.99
C GLU A 40 10.86 4.48 -5.04
N MET A 41 10.72 3.45 -4.21
CA MET A 41 11.74 2.97 -3.28
C MET A 41 12.79 2.08 -3.96
N THR A 42 12.61 1.76 -5.25
CA THR A 42 13.50 0.94 -6.05
C THR A 42 14.33 1.84 -6.97
N HIS A 43 15.60 1.46 -7.19
CA HIS A 43 16.50 2.22 -8.06
C HIS A 43 15.87 2.42 -9.46
N PRO A 44 15.91 3.65 -10.05
CA PRO A 44 15.17 3.96 -11.28
C PRO A 44 15.33 2.97 -12.43
N ARG A 45 16.53 2.38 -12.56
CA ARG A 45 16.87 1.43 -13.63
C ARG A 45 16.19 0.06 -13.53
N VAL A 46 15.67 -0.30 -12.35
CA VAL A 46 15.06 -1.62 -12.09
C VAL A 46 13.61 -1.49 -11.59
N ARG A 47 12.99 -0.31 -11.75
CA ARG A 47 11.60 -0.09 -11.38
C ARG A 47 10.66 -0.97 -12.21
N LYS A 48 9.66 -1.53 -11.54
CA LYS A 48 8.56 -2.27 -12.17
C LYS A 48 7.40 -1.35 -12.52
N SER A 49 6.54 -1.80 -13.44
CA SER A 49 5.28 -1.10 -13.75
C SER A 49 4.30 -1.16 -12.57
N PRO A 50 3.36 -0.19 -12.48
CA PRO A 50 2.32 -0.19 -11.46
C PRO A 50 1.52 -1.49 -11.39
N ASP A 51 1.25 -2.16 -12.52
CA ASP A 51 0.49 -3.42 -12.55
C ASP A 51 1.24 -4.55 -11.84
N LYS A 52 2.56 -4.65 -12.09
CA LYS A 52 3.41 -5.64 -11.43
C LYS A 52 3.49 -5.36 -9.93
N LYS A 53 3.55 -4.08 -9.54
CA LYS A 53 3.59 -3.67 -8.13
C LYS A 53 2.27 -3.89 -7.43
N LEU A 54 1.15 -3.67 -8.09
CA LEU A 54 -0.18 -4.00 -7.58
C LEU A 54 -0.26 -5.51 -7.30
N LEU A 55 0.15 -6.35 -8.25
CA LEU A 55 0.15 -7.80 -8.05
C LEU A 55 1.05 -8.22 -6.86
N ASP A 56 2.25 -7.65 -6.75
CA ASP A 56 3.16 -7.91 -5.64
C ASP A 56 2.55 -7.49 -4.29
N ALA A 57 1.85 -6.34 -4.23
CA ALA A 57 1.18 -5.84 -3.04
C ALA A 57 -0.01 -6.73 -2.64
N LEU A 58 -0.87 -7.10 -3.60
CA LEU A 58 -2.01 -7.99 -3.35
C LEU A 58 -1.57 -9.34 -2.78
N LYS A 59 -0.53 -9.95 -3.36
CA LYS A 59 0.05 -11.20 -2.84
C LYS A 59 0.49 -11.04 -1.38
N ARG A 60 1.10 -9.91 -1.03
CA ARG A 60 1.53 -9.63 0.34
C ARG A 60 0.36 -9.47 1.30
N ILE A 61 -0.68 -8.74 0.89
CA ILE A 61 -1.89 -8.54 1.71
C ILE A 61 -2.58 -9.88 1.97
N ILE A 62 -2.72 -10.72 0.95
CA ILE A 62 -3.33 -12.05 1.07
C ILE A 62 -2.56 -12.92 2.05
N ALA A 63 -1.22 -12.92 1.97
CA ALA A 63 -0.34 -13.70 2.83
C ALA A 63 -0.16 -13.15 4.25
N ALA A 64 -0.56 -11.90 4.51
CA ALA A 64 -0.37 -11.27 5.81
C ALA A 64 -1.30 -11.84 6.89
N ASP A 65 -0.81 -11.83 8.13
CA ASP A 65 -1.56 -12.21 9.32
C ASP A 65 -2.34 -11.00 9.86
N ILE A 66 -3.40 -10.64 9.12
CA ILE A 66 -4.34 -9.56 9.40
C ILE A 66 -5.77 -10.06 9.13
N SER A 67 -6.77 -9.38 9.68
CA SER A 67 -8.17 -9.80 9.58
C SER A 67 -8.66 -9.83 8.12
N PRO A 68 -9.64 -10.67 7.77
CA PRO A 68 -10.23 -10.67 6.43
C PRO A 68 -10.77 -9.30 6.00
N GLU A 69 -11.36 -8.55 6.94
CA GLU A 69 -11.85 -7.18 6.72
C GLU A 69 -10.69 -6.22 6.44
N GLU A 70 -9.59 -6.29 7.21
CA GLU A 70 -8.36 -5.51 6.95
C GLU A 70 -7.80 -5.80 5.55
N LYS A 71 -7.80 -7.07 5.12
CA LYS A 71 -7.36 -7.47 3.78
C LYS A 71 -8.22 -6.85 2.69
N LEU A 72 -9.54 -6.96 2.80
CA LEU A 72 -10.47 -6.44 1.81
C LEU A 72 -10.34 -4.92 1.65
N GLU A 73 -10.27 -4.19 2.76
CA GLU A 73 -10.10 -2.73 2.75
C GLU A 73 -8.76 -2.32 2.14
N LEU A 74 -7.66 -3.00 2.49
CA LEU A 74 -6.35 -2.73 1.90
C LEU A 74 -6.35 -3.01 0.39
N ILE A 75 -6.92 -4.14 -0.04
CA ILE A 75 -7.03 -4.49 -1.47
C ILE A 75 -7.80 -3.40 -2.22
N SER A 76 -8.96 -2.98 -1.69
CA SER A 76 -9.78 -1.92 -2.26
C SER A 76 -8.99 -0.62 -2.44
N LYS A 77 -8.28 -0.17 -1.39
CA LYS A 77 -7.44 1.04 -1.44
C LYS A 77 -6.30 0.95 -2.45
N HIS A 78 -5.69 -0.24 -2.61
CA HIS A 78 -4.64 -0.44 -3.62
C HIS A 78 -5.21 -0.35 -5.05
N MET A 79 -6.40 -0.90 -5.29
CA MET A 79 -7.09 -0.80 -6.58
C MET A 79 -7.48 0.65 -6.89
N GLU A 80 -8.12 1.35 -5.94
CA GLU A 80 -8.47 2.77 -6.09
C GLU A 80 -7.23 3.63 -6.42
N MET A 81 -6.10 3.40 -5.74
CA MET A 81 -4.88 4.15 -5.99
C MET A 81 -4.25 3.81 -7.35
N TYR A 82 -4.29 2.54 -7.75
CA TYR A 82 -3.82 2.11 -9.05
C TYR A 82 -4.61 2.79 -10.19
N GLU A 83 -5.94 2.83 -10.10
CA GLU A 83 -6.80 3.55 -11.06
C GLU A 83 -6.48 5.04 -11.12
N LYS A 84 -6.26 5.67 -9.96
CA LYS A 84 -5.83 7.09 -9.86
C LYS A 84 -4.46 7.34 -10.53
N ILE A 85 -3.56 6.36 -10.51
CA ILE A 85 -2.25 6.45 -11.18
C ILE A 85 -2.42 6.37 -12.70
N LEU A 86 -3.34 5.53 -13.20
CA LEU A 86 -3.57 5.34 -14.63
C LEU A 86 -4.39 6.45 -15.29
N THR A 87 -5.27 7.12 -14.54
CA THR A 87 -6.18 8.16 -15.05
C THR A 87 -5.52 9.55 -15.05
N LYS A 88 -4.18 9.60 -14.95
CA LYS A 88 -3.38 10.83 -14.86
C LYS A 88 -2.50 10.99 -16.09
#